data_AF-A0AAV3TDG2-F1
#
_entry.id   AF-A0AAV3TDG2-F1
#
_cell.length_a   1.000
_cell.length_b   1.000
_cell.length_c   1.000
_cell.angle_alpha   90.00
_cell.angle_beta   90.00
_cell.angle_gamma   90.00
#
_symmetry.space_group_name_H-M   'P 1'
#
loop_
_entity.id
_entity.type
_entity.pdbx_description
1 polymer ?
#
loop_
_entity_poly.entity_id
_entity_poly.type
_entity_poly.pdbx_seq_one_letter_code
_entity_poly.pdbx_strand_id
1 'polypeptide(L)' 'MPIPGYDPEDIDDTLEDLLTTEEKQEYLTDEEWESYRSGDESLLDLLESSEIKSIFERRGKLPDSS' A
#
# COMPACT_ATOMS: atom_id res chain seq x y z
N MET A 1 9.98 4.95 0.73
CA MET A 1 11.08 4.15 1.35
C MET A 1 11.20 2.80 0.64
N PRO A 2 12.39 2.20 0.44
CA PRO A 2 12.49 0.90 -0.22
C PRO A 2 12.17 -0.26 0.74
N ILE A 3 11.11 -1.03 0.45
CA ILE A 3 10.88 -2.35 1.05
C ILE A 3 11.89 -3.33 0.42
N PRO A 4 12.76 -4.00 1.18
CA PRO A 4 13.74 -4.92 0.62
C PRO A 4 13.05 -6.09 -0.12
N GLY A 5 13.26 -6.18 -1.44
CA GLY A 5 12.76 -7.28 -2.28
C GLY A 5 11.54 -6.96 -3.15
N TYR A 6 11.02 -5.73 -3.11
CA TYR A 6 10.01 -5.26 -4.04
C TYR A 6 10.40 -3.89 -4.61
N ASP A 7 10.20 -3.71 -5.92
CA ASP A 7 10.30 -2.40 -6.55
C ASP A 7 9.10 -1.53 -6.15
N PRO A 8 9.26 -0.20 -6.05
CA PRO A 8 8.18 0.69 -5.62
C PRO A 8 6.93 0.59 -6.50
N GLU A 9 7.11 0.33 -7.79
CA GLU A 9 5.99 0.13 -8.74
C GLU A 9 5.24 -1.18 -8.44
N ASP A 10 5.93 -2.29 -8.16
CA ASP A 10 5.29 -3.58 -7.81
C ASP A 10 4.53 -3.52 -6.48
N ILE A 11 5.01 -2.73 -5.51
CA ILE A 11 4.34 -2.58 -4.22
C ILE A 11 3.01 -1.85 -4.40
N ASP A 12 2.99 -0.77 -5.18
CA ASP A 12 1.77 0.00 -5.45
C ASP A 12 0.72 -0.87 -6.15
N ASP A 13 1.09 -1.55 -7.23
CA ASP A 13 0.22 -2.50 -7.94
C ASP A 13 -0.29 -3.63 -7.03
N THR A 14 0.55 -4.11 -6.11
CA THR A 14 0.14 -5.13 -5.15
C THR A 14 -0.82 -4.57 -4.10
N LEU A 15 -0.59 -3.35 -3.59
CA LEU A 15 -1.50 -2.68 -2.65
C LEU A 15 -2.86 -2.42 -3.31
N GLU A 16 -2.85 -2.01 -4.58
CA GLU A 16 -4.03 -1.81 -5.42
C GLU A 16 -4.91 -3.06 -5.50
N ASP A 17 -4.29 -4.23 -5.70
CA ASP A 17 -4.96 -5.53 -5.81
C ASP A 17 -5.38 -6.10 -4.44
N LEU A 18 -4.59 -5.86 -3.40
CA LEU A 18 -4.83 -6.39 -2.05
C LEU A 18 -5.89 -5.63 -1.26
N LEU A 19 -5.97 -4.30 -1.45
CA LEU A 19 -6.88 -3.43 -0.73
C LEU A 19 -8.13 -3.14 -1.54
N THR A 20 -9.29 -3.32 -0.91
CA THR A 20 -10.55 -2.81 -1.46
C THR A 20 -10.66 -1.29 -1.33
N THR A 21 -11.51 -0.66 -2.13
CA THR A 21 -11.82 0.79 -2.03
C THR A 21 -12.26 1.21 -0.61
N GLU A 22 -12.94 0.32 0.10
CA GLU A 22 -13.36 0.54 1.49
C GLU A 22 -12.15 0.52 2.43
N GLU A 23 -11.28 -0.51 2.33
CA GLU A 23 -10.05 -0.58 3.12
C GLU A 23 -9.12 0.62 2.84
N LYS A 24 -8.98 1.05 1.58
CA LYS A 24 -8.18 2.23 1.24
C LYS A 24 -8.67 3.49 1.94
N GLN A 25 -9.99 3.69 2.06
CA GLN A 25 -10.57 4.81 2.83
C GLN A 25 -10.44 4.66 4.34
N GLU A 26 -10.19 3.44 4.86
CA GLU A 26 -9.88 3.25 6.28
C GLU A 26 -8.42 3.58 6.62
N TYR A 27 -7.51 3.35 5.67
CA TYR A 27 -6.09 3.67 5.82
C TYR A 27 -5.76 5.12 5.48
N LEU A 28 -6.44 5.68 4.48
CA LEU A 28 -6.20 7.04 4.00
C LEU A 28 -7.18 8.03 4.62
N THR A 29 -6.71 9.23 4.94
CA THR A 29 -7.57 10.37 5.26
C THR A 29 -8.33 10.86 4.03
N ASP A 30 -9.36 11.69 4.23
CA ASP A 30 -10.12 12.29 3.13
C ASP A 30 -9.24 13.05 2.11
N GLU A 31 -8.18 13.72 2.58
CA GLU A 31 -7.25 14.47 1.73
C GLU A 31 -6.37 13.53 0.90
N GLU A 32 -5.80 12.50 1.52
CA GLU A 32 -4.98 11.49 0.85
C GLU A 32 -5.80 10.63 -0.13
N TRP A 33 -7.06 10.36 0.21
CA TRP A 33 -7.99 9.68 -0.69
C TRP A 33 -8.27 10.49 -1.96
N GLU A 34 -8.38 11.81 -1.83
CA GLU A 34 -8.55 12.71 -2.96
C GLU A 34 -7.28 12.75 -3.84
N SER A 35 -6.10 12.88 -3.23
CA SER A 35 -4.80 12.79 -3.95
C SER A 35 -4.66 11.48 -4.72
N TYR A 36 -4.97 10.35 -4.09
CA TYR A 36 -4.95 9.04 -4.72
C TYR A 36 -5.92 8.94 -5.90
N ARG A 37 -7.15 9.46 -5.76
CA ARG A 37 -8.12 9.47 -6.87
C ARG A 37 -7.76 10.43 -8.00
N SER A 38 -7.02 11.49 -7.71
CA SER A 38 -6.46 12.40 -8.72
C SER A 38 -5.31 11.74 -9.50
N GLY A 39 -4.66 10.73 -8.91
CA GLY A 39 -3.43 10.14 -9.43
C GLY A 39 -2.20 11.00 -9.17
N ASP A 40 -2.29 11.93 -8.21
CA ASP A 40 -1.17 12.76 -7.77
C ASP A 40 -0.22 11.96 -6.86
N GLU A 41 -0.77 11.08 -6.01
CA GLU A 41 -0.02 10.25 -5.07
C GLU A 41 -0.48 8.78 -5.16
N SER A 42 0.49 7.86 -5.06
CA SER A 42 0.27 6.41 -5.06
C SER A 42 0.01 5.88 -3.64
N LEU A 43 -0.58 4.68 -3.50
CA LEU A 43 -0.76 4.06 -2.18
C LEU A 43 0.58 3.84 -1.47
N LEU A 44 1.64 3.54 -2.22
CA LEU A 44 3.00 3.47 -1.67
C LEU A 44 3.47 4.79 -1.03
N ASP A 45 3.09 5.93 -1.61
CA ASP A 45 3.56 7.25 -1.16
C ASP A 45 2.74 7.73 0.05
N LEU A 46 1.44 7.43 0.05
CA LEU A 46 0.50 7.81 1.10
C LEU A 46 0.60 6.91 2.34
N LEU A 47 0.80 5.59 2.15
CA LEU A 47 0.86 4.65 3.27
C LEU A 47 2.24 4.59 3.91
N GLU A 48 2.28 4.51 5.24
CA GLU A 48 3.53 4.29 5.93
C GLU A 48 4.09 2.88 5.69
N SER A 49 5.40 2.74 5.73
CA SER A 49 6.07 1.45 5.52
C SER A 49 5.64 0.36 6.53
N SER A 50 5.24 0.76 7.74
CA SER A 50 4.66 -0.12 8.76
C SER A 50 3.27 -0.64 8.38
N GLU A 51 2.44 0.21 7.77
CA GLU A 51 1.09 -0.13 7.33
C GLU A 51 1.14 -1.05 6.12
N ILE A 52 1.95 -0.70 5.12
CA ILE A 52 2.24 -1.55 3.96
C ILE A 52 2.67 -2.94 4.44
N LYS A 53 3.66 -3.00 5.33
CA LYS A 53 4.12 -4.29 5.87
C LYS A 53 2.98 -5.06 6.56
N SER A 54 2.15 -4.39 7.37
CA SER A 54 1.01 -5.00 8.05
C SER A 54 -0.03 -5.55 7.06
N ILE A 55 -0.28 -4.86 5.95
CA ILE A 55 -1.19 -5.30 4.87
C ILE A 55 -0.65 -6.57 4.21
N PHE A 56 0.64 -6.59 3.86
CA PHE A 56 1.30 -7.76 3.29
C PHE A 56 1.34 -8.95 4.26
N GLU A 57 1.57 -8.70 5.55
CA GLU A 57 1.49 -9.70 6.62
C GLU A 57 0.07 -10.28 6.75
N ARG A 58 -0.96 -9.42 6.81
CA ARG A 58 -2.36 -9.83 6.90
C ARG A 58 -2.78 -10.70 5.71
N ARG A 59 -2.32 -10.36 4.51
CA ARG A 59 -2.67 -11.04 3.26
C ARG A 59 -1.77 -12.26 2.95
N GLY A 60 -0.76 -12.53 3.78
CA GLY A 60 0.11 -13.70 3.64
C GLY A 60 1.05 -13.65 2.42
N LYS A 61 1.39 -12.45 1.94
CA LYS A 61 2.22 -12.24 0.73
C LYS A 61 3.69 -11.87 1.03
N LEU A 62 4.12 -11.86 2.27
CA LEU A 62 5.57 -11.80 2.55
C LEU A 62 6.23 -13.10 2.11
N PRO A 63 7.33 -13.07 1.32
CA PRO A 63 8.15 -14.26 1.18
C PRO A 63 8.65 -14.65 2.57
N ASP A 64 8.49 -15.93 2.92
CA ASP A 64 9.03 -16.54 4.14
C ASP A 64 10.42 -15.96 4.41
N SER A 65 10.53 -15.15 5.46
CA SER A 65 11.83 -14.76 6.02
C SER A 65 12.33 -15.96 6.82
N SER A 66 12.78 -16.99 6.09
CA SER A 66 13.43 -18.18 6.64
C SER A 66 14.93 -18.00 6.77
#